data_AF-M0EIP8-F1
#
_entry.id   AF-M0EIP8-F1
#
_cell.length_a   1.000
_cell.length_b   1.000
_cell.length_c   1.000
_cell.angle_alpha   90.00
_cell.angle_beta   90.00
_cell.angle_gamma   90.00
#
_symmetry.space_group_name_H-M   'P 1'
#
loop_
_entity.id
_entity.type
_entity.pdbx_description
1 polymer ?
#
loop_
_entity_poly.entity_id
_entity_poly.type
_entity_poly.pdbx_seq_one_letter_code
_entity_poly.pdbx_strand_id
1 'polypeptide(L)' 'MSPIHRTERYHLVCRECPLERLYDVETDADAVHRDHVDETGHRVAVERIA' A
#
# COMPACT_ATOMS: atom_id res chain seq x y z
N MET A 1 29.30 -7.81 -0.62
CA MET A 1 27.95 -8.40 -0.75
C MET A 1 27.02 -7.50 0.04
N SER A 2 26.27 -6.63 -0.65
CA SER A 2 25.19 -5.90 0.02
C SER A 2 24.14 -6.93 0.43
N PRO A 3 23.69 -6.98 1.68
CA PRO A 3 22.48 -7.72 1.99
C PRO A 3 21.40 -7.07 1.13
N ILE A 4 20.89 -7.81 0.14
CA ILE A 4 19.63 -7.46 -0.49
C ILE A 4 18.63 -7.71 0.62
N HIS A 5 18.47 -6.73 1.51
CA HIS A 5 17.25 -6.60 2.28
C HIS A 5 16.19 -6.55 1.19
N ARG A 6 15.49 -7.68 0.98
CA ARG A 6 14.22 -7.68 0.27
C ARG A 6 13.33 -6.82 1.13
N THR A 7 13.43 -5.51 0.95
CA THR A 7 12.58 -4.56 1.64
C THR A 7 11.23 -4.81 1.03
N GLU A 8 10.45 -5.67 1.68
CA GLU A 8 9.08 -5.97 1.28
C GLU A 8 8.34 -4.63 1.25
N ARG A 9 8.09 -4.13 0.03
CA ARG A 9 7.35 -2.88 -0.16
C ARG A 9 5.92 -3.23 -0.48
N TYR A 10 5.01 -2.46 0.07
CA TYR A 10 3.60 -2.59 -0.13
C TYR A 10 3.14 -1.39 -0.95
N HIS A 11 2.58 -1.67 -2.10
CA HIS A 11 2.06 -0.68 -3.02
C HIS A 11 0.55 -0.57 -2.86
N LEU A 12 0.12 0.59 -2.37
CA LEU A 12 -1.28 0.93 -2.23
C LEU A 12 -1.69 1.81 -3.41
N VAL A 13 -2.72 1.38 -4.12
CA VAL A 13 -3.29 2.12 -5.25
C VAL A 13 -4.81 2.14 -5.15
N CYS A 14 -5.39 3.33 -5.28
CA CYS A 14 -6.82 3.48 -5.46
C CYS A 14 -7.16 3.43 -6.95
N ARG A 15 -8.22 2.70 -7.33
CA ARG A 15 -8.66 2.57 -8.73
C ARG A 15 -9.64 3.65 -9.16
N GLU A 16 -10.04 4.52 -8.24
CA GLU A 16 -11.10 5.51 -8.44
C GLU A 16 -10.60 6.94 -8.22
N CYS A 17 -9.43 7.11 -7.61
CA CYS A 17 -8.79 8.39 -7.40
C CYS A 17 -7.27 8.27 -7.61
N PRO A 18 -6.52 9.38 -7.76
CA PRO A 18 -5.08 9.35 -8.03
C PRO A 18 -4.23 9.02 -6.78
N LEU A 19 -4.81 8.35 -5.78
CA LEU A 19 -4.09 7.94 -4.58
C LEU A 19 -3.20 6.73 -4.89
N GLU A 20 -1.89 6.95 -4.84
CA GLU A 20 -0.86 5.92 -5.01
C GLU A 20 0.26 6.17 -3.99
N ARG A 21 0.62 5.14 -3.21
CA ARG A 21 1.68 5.22 -2.19
C ARG A 21 2.41 3.90 -2.01
N LEU A 22 3.69 4.01 -1.65
CA LEU A 22 4.55 2.89 -1.27
C LEU A 22 4.82 2.93 0.23
N TYR A 23 4.77 1.76 0.85
CA TYR A 23 5.04 1.54 2.27
C TYR A 23 6.09 0.44 2.42
N ASP A 24 6.95 0.54 3.42
CA ASP A 24 7.91 -0.54 3.75
C ASP A 24 7.34 -1.50 4.82
N VAL A 25 6.12 -1.23 5.30
CA VAL A 25 5.44 -1.99 6.37
C VAL A 25 4.01 -2.32 5.94
N GLU A 26 3.62 -3.60 6.04
CA GLU A 26 2.28 -4.08 5.66
C GLU A 26 1.17 -3.36 6.44
N THR A 27 1.35 -3.27 7.76
CA THR A 27 0.36 -2.68 8.67
C THR A 27 0.03 -1.23 8.32
N ASP A 28 1.02 -0.46 7.85
CA ASP A 28 0.81 0.94 7.45
C ASP A 28 0.01 1.03 6.15
N ALA A 29 0.31 0.16 5.17
CA ALA A 29 -0.46 0.07 3.93
C ALA A 29 -1.91 -0.37 4.21
N ASP A 30 -2.11 -1.35 5.09
CA ASP A 30 -3.44 -1.85 5.46
C ASP A 30 -4.26 -0.83 6.24
N ALA A 31 -3.62 -0.03 7.10
CA ALA A 31 -4.29 1.04 7.83
C ALA A 31 -4.83 2.09 6.85
N VAL A 32 -3.98 2.58 5.95
CA VAL A 32 -4.38 3.58 4.95
C VAL A 32 -5.42 3.03 3.97
N HIS A 33 -5.31 1.75 3.60
CA HIS A 33 -6.33 1.09 2.78
C HIS A 33 -7.70 1.14 3.47
N ARG A 34 -7.77 0.73 4.74
CA ARG A 34 -9.02 0.73 5.51
C ARG A 34 -9.57 2.13 5.70
N ASP A 35 -8.74 3.08 6.11
CA ASP A 35 -9.15 4.46 6.32
C ASP A 35 -9.68 5.06 5.01
N HIS A 36 -8.99 4.85 3.88
CA HIS A 36 -9.46 5.38 2.60
C HIS A 36 -10.77 4.74 2.14
N VAL A 37 -10.92 3.41 2.28
CA VAL A 37 -12.17 2.71 1.94
C VAL A 37 -13.32 3.22 2.83
N ASP A 38 -13.09 3.45 4.12
CA ASP A 38 -14.11 3.95 5.04
C ASP A 38 -14.51 5.40 4.73
N GLU A 39 -13.54 6.28 4.47
CA GLU A 39 -13.78 7.70 4.19
C GLU A 39 -14.43 7.94 2.82
N THR A 40 -14.06 7.15 1.81
CA THR A 40 -14.42 7.44 0.41
C THR A 40 -15.34 6.39 -0.22
N GLY A 41 -15.41 5.19 0.36
CA GLY A 41 -16.04 4.03 -0.27
C GLY A 41 -15.28 3.51 -1.49
N HIS A 42 -14.04 3.96 -1.72
CA HIS A 42 -13.34 3.63 -2.95
C HIS A 42 -12.76 2.23 -2.99
N ARG A 43 -12.53 1.75 -4.22
CA ARG A 43 -11.80 0.51 -4.46
C ARG A 43 -10.29 0.70 -4.40
N VAL A 44 -9.71 0.39 -3.25
CA VAL A 44 -8.26 0.39 -3.01
C VAL A 44 -7.70 -1.02 -3.15
N ALA A 45 -6.49 -1.15 -3.67
CA ALA A 45 -5.73 -2.39 -3.76
C ALA A 45 -4.37 -2.21 -3.08
N VAL A 46 -3.93 -3.24 -2.34
CA VAL A 46 -2.59 -3.31 -1.76
C VAL A 46 -1.86 -4.50 -2.37
N GLU A 47 -0.70 -4.25 -2.97
CA GLU A 47 0.14 -5.27 -3.60
C GLU A 47 1.51 -5.32 -2.93
N ARG A 48 1.97 -6.52 -2.56
CA ARG A 48 3.33 -6.71 -2.04
C ARG A 48 4.32 -6.84 -3.20
N ILE A 49 5.31 -5.95 -3.22
CA ILE A 49 6.45 -5.91 -4.13
C ILE A 49 7.67 -6.52 -3.40
N ALA A 50 8.23 -7.58 -3.99
CA ALA A 50 9.37 -8.35 -3.47
C ALA A 50 10.66 -8.11 -4.25
#